data_AF-A0A1I7ZSV6-F1
#
_entry.id   AF-A0A1I7ZSV6-F1
#
_cell.length_a   1.000
_cell.length_b   1.000
_cell.length_c   1.000
_cell.angle_alpha   90.00
_cell.angle_beta   90.00
_cell.angle_gamma   90.00
#
_symmetry.space_group_name_H-M   'P 1'
#
loop_
_entity.id
_entity.type
_entity.pdbx_description
1 polymer ?
#
loop_
_entity_poly.entity_id
_entity_poly.type
_entity_poly.pdbx_seq_one_letter_code
_entity_poly.pdbx_strand_id
1 'polypeptide(L)'
;MFTVHHLVALSAVLYLQPTLGAFTIQPYKQLDYDHYVRLAQCAAKCTEMYGKQTRRSLNDGTSKTVFETHTVDEYKYCERGCQNRRLHFKKHNVRSLAESLERGEQFWNESEVVQKSANSSVIESVLSLCQSVAPVGDEGYGNGIETFVVFKTSKSYEYTPVKYIVQWKHKISKRGYTNENSWITASVESGDLVRVDGLIPGVAYKFRITAVGPKGKLGKVAESEWLNTLPSMEDVAKSGGPMTLRPQYNSEHGVSNLISWPATTGSCHYRAEWSNSTAHLSKQFIVDESRSFLLDHLAFGTEYLVRLTPLSSEDATTVNKDAAVEASFTSIGCNEVFGRGSLECEPEPVSDLNIELGQGGKAKVTWTPSANPEAVLTYQVLYEPLETSPHDCKKNSLTRYVLANATSASIDVDEIIACDYNLTVINYDVNGRAASASMPFYVRPKTRDTTNGFRLSTDSRKLNPIALLVLPGVVLLVLLACCIYAARLRCIHNKHKPGSLINTEVSGPSLV
;
A
#
# COMPACT_ATOMS: atom_id res chain seq x y z
N MET A 1 2.88 -9.17 -40.16
CA MET A 1 3.78 -9.94 -39.27
C MET A 1 3.87 -9.19 -37.94
N PHE A 2 2.80 -9.24 -37.15
CA PHE A 2 2.61 -8.54 -35.87
C PHE A 2 1.53 -9.29 -35.06
N THR A 3 1.22 -8.80 -33.84
CA THR A 3 0.20 -9.30 -32.88
C THR A 3 0.44 -10.70 -32.29
N VAL A 4 1.34 -10.77 -31.29
CA VAL A 4 1.28 -11.76 -30.18
C VAL A 4 1.53 -11.03 -28.85
N HIS A 5 0.59 -10.18 -28.46
CA HIS A 5 0.56 -9.47 -27.17
C HIS A 5 -0.90 -9.31 -26.73
N HIS A 6 -1.45 -10.34 -26.05
CA HIS A 6 -2.59 -10.27 -25.12
C HIS A 6 -2.78 -11.65 -24.47
N LEU A 7 -2.08 -11.88 -23.36
CA LEU A 7 -2.27 -13.02 -22.46
C LEU A 7 -1.81 -12.60 -21.05
N VAL A 8 -2.17 -13.38 -20.03
CA VAL A 8 -1.89 -13.12 -18.60
C VAL A 8 -2.60 -11.86 -18.05
N ALA A 9 -3.94 -11.89 -18.04
CA ALA A 9 -4.76 -10.92 -17.32
C ALA A 9 -6.08 -11.52 -16.78
N LEU A 10 -6.05 -12.75 -16.24
CA LEU A 10 -7.16 -13.32 -15.44
C LEU A 10 -6.79 -14.62 -14.67
N SER A 11 -5.57 -14.69 -14.12
CA SER A 11 -5.24 -15.73 -13.12
C SER A 11 -5.73 -15.29 -11.74
N ALA A 12 -7.04 -15.40 -11.49
CA ALA A 12 -7.61 -15.24 -10.17
C ALA A 12 -7.15 -16.39 -9.26
N VAL A 13 -6.00 -16.22 -8.62
CA VAL A 13 -5.45 -17.22 -7.69
C VAL A 13 -6.30 -17.21 -6.43
N LEU A 14 -7.33 -18.05 -6.45
CA LEU A 14 -8.04 -18.53 -5.27
C LEU A 14 -7.06 -19.35 -4.43
N TYR A 15 -6.20 -18.64 -3.70
CA TYR A 15 -5.49 -19.21 -2.56
C TYR A 15 -6.54 -19.77 -1.61
N LEU A 16 -6.58 -21.09 -1.50
CA LEU A 16 -7.30 -21.81 -0.46
C LEU A 16 -6.73 -21.32 0.89
N GLN A 17 -7.38 -20.32 1.49
CA GLN A 17 -7.06 -19.90 2.84
C GLN A 17 -7.23 -21.13 3.74
N PRO A 18 -6.21 -21.51 4.53
CA PRO A 18 -6.33 -22.65 5.43
C PRO A 18 -7.49 -22.39 6.38
N THR A 19 -8.40 -23.35 6.51
CA THR A 19 -9.61 -23.22 7.32
C THR A 19 -9.21 -22.86 8.76
N LEU A 20 -9.44 -21.60 9.12
CA LEU A 20 -9.15 -21.08 10.45
C LEU A 20 -10.00 -21.84 11.47
N GLY A 21 -9.39 -22.15 12.63
CA GLY A 21 -10.13 -22.69 13.76
C GLY A 21 -11.22 -21.70 14.16
N ALA A 22 -12.47 -22.16 14.31
CA ALA A 22 -13.62 -21.30 14.52
C ALA A 22 -14.64 -21.95 15.45
N PHE A 23 -15.11 -21.21 16.45
CA PHE A 23 -16.21 -21.64 17.31
C PHE A 23 -17.13 -20.50 17.73
N THR A 24 -18.43 -20.80 17.83
CA THR A 24 -19.44 -19.88 18.37
C THR A 24 -19.54 -20.01 19.89
N ILE A 25 -19.64 -18.89 20.60
CA ILE A 25 -19.86 -18.87 22.05
C ILE A 25 -21.26 -19.40 22.39
N GLN A 26 -21.32 -20.58 23.01
CA GLN A 26 -22.56 -21.24 23.44
C GLN A 26 -22.62 -21.30 24.98
N PRO A 27 -23.27 -20.34 25.68
CA PRO A 27 -23.18 -20.19 27.13
C PRO A 27 -23.80 -21.34 27.97
N TYR A 28 -24.60 -22.21 27.35
CA TYR A 28 -25.28 -23.32 28.02
C TYR A 28 -24.65 -24.70 27.73
N LYS A 29 -23.58 -24.76 26.92
CA LYS A 29 -22.96 -26.01 26.47
C LYS A 29 -21.71 -26.32 27.29
N GLN A 30 -21.91 -26.96 28.45
CA GLN A 30 -20.80 -27.37 29.31
C GLN A 30 -20.11 -28.62 28.73
N LEU A 31 -18.92 -28.41 28.15
CA LEU A 31 -18.07 -29.49 27.61
C LEU A 31 -17.06 -29.95 28.66
N ASP A 32 -16.93 -31.27 28.81
CA ASP A 32 -15.96 -31.89 29.73
C ASP A 32 -14.52 -31.57 29.30
N TYR A 33 -13.77 -30.93 30.20
CA TYR A 33 -12.38 -30.58 29.98
C TYR A 33 -11.47 -31.82 29.89
N ASP A 34 -11.74 -32.88 30.67
CA ASP A 34 -10.87 -34.07 30.69
C ASP A 34 -11.03 -34.91 29.41
N HIS A 35 -12.26 -35.03 28.90
CA HIS A 35 -12.52 -35.52 27.54
C HIS A 35 -11.75 -34.70 26.48
N TYR A 36 -11.76 -33.37 26.59
CA TYR A 36 -11.08 -32.49 25.62
C TYR A 36 -9.54 -32.58 25.71
N VAL A 37 -8.97 -32.87 26.90
CA VAL A 37 -7.54 -33.21 27.05
C VAL A 37 -7.18 -34.49 26.28
N ARG A 38 -7.96 -35.56 26.44
CA ARG A 38 -7.73 -36.81 25.71
C ARG A 38 -7.92 -36.64 24.20
N LEU A 39 -8.92 -35.88 23.78
CA LEU A 39 -9.19 -35.60 22.37
C LEU A 39 -8.04 -34.79 21.74
N ALA A 40 -7.54 -33.77 22.43
CA ALA A 40 -6.39 -32.98 21.99
C ALA A 40 -5.09 -33.81 21.92
N GLN A 41 -4.82 -34.69 22.90
CA GLN A 41 -3.66 -35.58 22.85
C GLN A 41 -3.76 -36.59 21.69
N CYS A 42 -4.94 -37.18 21.47
CA CYS A 42 -5.16 -38.12 20.37
C CYS A 42 -5.00 -37.43 19.00
N ALA A 43 -5.61 -36.25 18.81
CA ALA A 43 -5.44 -35.47 17.59
C ALA A 43 -3.99 -35.01 17.38
N ALA A 44 -3.24 -34.72 18.46
CA ALA A 44 -1.81 -34.44 18.38
C ALA A 44 -1.00 -35.67 17.90
N LYS A 45 -1.28 -36.88 18.41
CA LYS A 45 -0.68 -38.13 17.91
C LYS A 45 -1.02 -38.39 16.43
N CYS A 46 -2.27 -38.15 16.02
CA CYS A 46 -2.64 -38.20 14.59
C CYS A 46 -1.87 -37.19 13.74
N THR A 47 -1.58 -35.98 14.26
CA THR A 47 -0.74 -34.99 13.55
C THR A 47 0.74 -35.38 13.56
N GLU A 48 1.25 -36.04 14.60
CA GLU A 48 2.62 -36.59 14.66
C GLU A 48 2.84 -37.71 13.64
N MET A 49 1.82 -38.55 13.39
CA MET A 49 1.90 -39.69 12.46
C MET A 49 1.56 -39.34 11.00
N TYR A 50 0.61 -38.41 10.77
CA TYR A 50 0.05 -38.14 9.43
C TYR A 50 0.11 -36.67 9.00
N GLY A 51 0.48 -35.74 9.89
CA GLY A 51 0.56 -34.32 9.57
C GLY A 51 1.80 -33.99 8.72
N LYS A 52 1.63 -33.22 7.65
CA LYS A 52 2.73 -32.80 6.79
C LYS A 52 3.23 -31.42 7.20
N GLN A 53 4.52 -31.30 7.52
CA GLN A 53 5.11 -30.00 7.82
C GLN A 53 5.18 -29.12 6.55
N THR A 54 4.64 -27.90 6.61
CA THR A 54 4.65 -26.92 5.52
C THR A 54 4.95 -25.50 6.03
N ARG A 55 5.30 -24.59 5.11
CA ARG A 55 5.64 -23.18 5.38
C ARG A 55 4.46 -22.30 4.95
N ARG A 56 3.73 -21.74 5.91
CA ARG A 56 2.63 -20.78 5.68
C ARG A 56 3.19 -19.36 5.66
N SER A 57 2.97 -18.61 4.59
CA SER A 57 3.27 -17.17 4.56
C SER A 57 2.26 -16.38 5.39
N LEU A 58 2.74 -15.31 6.03
CA LEU A 58 1.96 -14.32 6.77
C LEU A 58 1.78 -13.05 5.92
N ASN A 59 0.89 -12.16 6.36
CA ASN A 59 0.57 -10.91 5.67
C ASN A 59 1.77 -9.97 5.53
N ASP A 60 2.73 -10.02 6.47
CA ASP A 60 3.97 -9.24 6.48
C ASP A 60 5.07 -9.80 5.55
N GLY A 61 4.79 -10.86 4.80
CA GLY A 61 5.75 -11.57 3.94
C GLY A 61 6.66 -12.54 4.70
N THR A 62 6.63 -12.54 6.03
CA THR A 62 7.30 -13.58 6.81
C THR A 62 6.54 -14.90 6.73
N SER A 63 7.01 -15.92 7.43
CA SER A 63 6.49 -17.27 7.27
C SER A 63 6.64 -18.10 8.53
N LYS A 64 5.68 -18.99 8.78
CA LYS A 64 5.64 -19.89 9.94
C LYS A 64 5.61 -21.35 9.51
N THR A 65 6.27 -22.22 10.26
CA THR A 65 6.07 -23.66 10.13
C THR A 65 4.69 -24.05 10.67
N VAL A 66 3.93 -24.84 9.91
CA VAL A 66 2.64 -25.40 10.33
C VAL A 66 2.53 -26.88 9.95
N PHE A 67 1.64 -27.62 10.62
CA PHE A 67 1.28 -28.98 10.23
C PHE A 67 0.01 -28.95 9.38
N GLU A 68 0.15 -29.22 8.08
CA GLU A 68 -0.96 -29.41 7.15
C GLU A 68 -1.61 -30.77 7.40
N THR A 69 -2.93 -30.77 7.64
CA THR A 69 -3.72 -31.96 7.98
C THR A 69 -4.99 -32.11 7.13
N HIS A 70 -5.49 -31.00 6.59
CA HIS A 70 -6.78 -30.92 5.85
C HIS A 70 -6.74 -31.59 4.48
N THR A 71 -5.56 -31.76 3.89
CA THR A 71 -5.34 -32.43 2.60
C THR A 71 -4.98 -33.92 2.73
N VAL A 72 -4.68 -34.40 3.95
CA VAL A 72 -4.32 -35.80 4.21
C VAL A 72 -5.55 -36.58 4.66
N ASP A 73 -5.96 -37.61 3.92
CA ASP A 73 -7.16 -38.38 4.28
C ASP A 73 -6.90 -39.34 5.44
N GLU A 74 -5.70 -39.93 5.54
CA GLU A 74 -5.26 -40.74 6.67
C GLU A 74 -5.42 -39.98 8.01
N TYR A 75 -5.04 -38.70 8.05
CA TYR A 75 -5.26 -37.84 9.22
C TYR A 75 -6.74 -37.75 9.59
N LYS A 76 -7.64 -37.51 8.61
CA LYS A 76 -9.09 -37.39 8.83
C LYS A 76 -9.70 -38.68 9.37
N TYR A 77 -9.20 -39.84 8.95
CA TYR A 77 -9.65 -41.13 9.49
C TYR A 77 -9.10 -41.36 10.92
N CYS A 78 -7.85 -40.98 11.21
CA CYS A 78 -7.30 -41.02 12.56
C CYS A 78 -8.05 -40.10 13.54
N GLU A 79 -8.32 -38.85 13.15
CA GLU A 79 -9.07 -37.88 13.95
C GLU A 79 -10.52 -38.34 14.21
N ARG A 80 -11.15 -39.06 13.27
CA ARG A 80 -12.45 -39.71 13.49
C ARG A 80 -12.38 -40.84 14.53
N GLY A 81 -11.29 -41.60 14.57
CA GLY A 81 -11.04 -42.63 15.60
C GLY A 81 -10.93 -42.01 17.00
N CYS A 82 -10.25 -40.86 17.11
CA CYS A 82 -10.17 -40.08 18.35
C CYS A 82 -11.54 -39.65 18.91
N GLN A 83 -12.60 -39.56 18.08
CA GLN A 83 -13.94 -39.18 18.53
C GLN A 83 -14.77 -40.36 19.07
N ASN A 84 -14.22 -41.59 19.07
CA ASN A 84 -14.81 -42.81 19.65
C ASN A 84 -16.30 -43.03 19.30
N ARG A 85 -16.67 -42.72 18.06
CA ARG A 85 -17.95 -43.14 17.49
C ARG A 85 -17.74 -44.50 16.83
N ARG A 86 -18.51 -45.52 17.24
CA ARG A 86 -18.53 -46.85 16.60
C ARG A 86 -19.03 -46.74 15.15
N LEU A 87 -18.13 -46.41 14.24
CA LEU A 87 -18.43 -46.22 12.82
C LEU A 87 -18.31 -47.55 12.09
N HIS A 88 -19.44 -48.10 11.65
CA HIS A 88 -19.43 -49.29 10.80
C HIS A 88 -18.76 -49.00 9.45
N PHE A 89 -17.52 -49.45 9.32
CA PHE A 89 -16.71 -49.28 8.11
C PHE A 89 -17.39 -49.95 6.91
N LYS A 90 -17.76 -49.16 5.90
CA LYS A 90 -18.32 -49.71 4.66
C LYS A 90 -17.20 -50.42 3.87
N LYS A 91 -17.47 -51.65 3.41
CA LYS A 91 -16.51 -52.60 2.80
C LYS A 91 -15.78 -52.14 1.51
N HIS A 92 -15.95 -50.90 1.06
CA HIS A 92 -15.37 -50.37 -0.17
C HIS A 92 -14.19 -49.40 0.04
N ASN A 93 -13.81 -49.11 1.29
CA ASN A 93 -12.70 -48.22 1.60
C ASN A 93 -11.32 -48.91 1.49
N VAL A 94 -10.29 -48.13 1.14
CA VAL A 94 -8.90 -48.59 1.02
C VAL A 94 -8.32 -49.00 2.37
N ARG A 95 -7.48 -50.05 2.39
CA ARG A 95 -6.91 -50.66 3.61
C ARG A 95 -6.15 -49.67 4.51
N SER A 96 -5.43 -48.69 3.94
CA SER A 96 -4.70 -47.66 4.69
C SER A 96 -5.62 -46.78 5.54
N LEU A 97 -6.80 -46.43 5.02
CA LEU A 97 -7.79 -45.60 5.71
C LEU A 97 -8.49 -46.36 6.85
N ALA A 98 -8.55 -47.69 6.75
CA ALA A 98 -9.01 -48.56 7.85
C ALA A 98 -7.99 -48.61 8.99
N GLU A 99 -6.70 -48.83 8.67
CA GLU A 99 -5.63 -48.78 9.67
C GLU A 99 -5.57 -47.39 10.32
N SER A 100 -5.71 -46.30 9.55
CA SER A 100 -5.70 -44.95 10.09
C SER A 100 -6.80 -44.70 11.13
N LEU A 101 -8.01 -45.26 10.92
CA LEU A 101 -9.08 -45.19 11.92
C LEU A 101 -8.72 -45.99 13.19
N GLU A 102 -8.19 -47.20 13.03
CA GLU A 102 -7.75 -48.07 14.12
C GLU A 102 -6.60 -47.43 14.94
N ARG A 103 -5.67 -46.71 14.30
CA ARG A 103 -4.65 -45.89 14.98
C ARG A 103 -5.28 -44.77 15.81
N GLY A 104 -6.33 -44.12 15.31
CA GLY A 104 -7.09 -43.12 16.08
C GLY A 104 -7.75 -43.70 17.33
N GLU A 105 -8.36 -44.89 17.23
CA GLU A 105 -8.93 -45.59 18.37
C GLU A 105 -7.84 -46.06 19.37
N GLN A 106 -6.70 -46.54 18.87
CA GLN A 106 -5.51 -46.87 19.69
C GLN A 106 -5.03 -45.63 20.46
N PHE A 107 -4.79 -44.51 19.75
CA PHE A 107 -4.29 -43.27 20.34
C PHE A 107 -5.25 -42.67 21.37
N TRP A 108 -6.57 -42.82 21.19
CA TRP A 108 -7.57 -42.41 22.18
C TRP A 108 -7.43 -43.22 23.47
N ASN A 109 -7.32 -44.54 23.36
CA ASN A 109 -7.15 -45.43 24.51
C ASN A 109 -5.84 -45.17 25.27
N GLU A 110 -4.76 -44.85 24.55
CA GLU A 110 -3.46 -44.43 25.11
C GLU A 110 -3.40 -42.96 25.59
N SER A 111 -4.44 -42.14 25.41
CA SER A 111 -4.42 -40.73 25.83
C SER A 111 -4.87 -40.59 27.28
N GLU A 112 -4.07 -39.90 28.09
CA GLU A 112 -4.23 -39.81 29.55
C GLU A 112 -4.62 -38.39 29.98
N VAL A 113 -5.46 -38.29 31.03
CA VAL A 113 -5.90 -37.00 31.58
C VAL A 113 -4.79 -36.31 32.39
N VAL A 114 -3.94 -37.09 33.07
CA VAL A 114 -3.04 -36.60 34.12
C VAL A 114 -1.58 -36.95 33.82
N GLN A 115 -0.84 -36.00 33.26
CA GLN A 115 0.63 -36.01 33.27
C GLN A 115 1.21 -34.67 33.78
N LYS A 116 2.47 -34.70 34.22
CA LYS A 116 3.09 -33.64 35.03
C LYS A 116 3.19 -32.32 34.27
N SER A 117 2.51 -31.28 34.78
CA SER A 117 2.72 -29.90 34.35
C SER A 117 4.19 -29.50 34.54
N ALA A 118 4.85 -29.07 33.47
CA ALA A 118 6.14 -28.39 33.58
C ALA A 118 5.96 -27.01 34.26
N ASN A 119 7.00 -26.52 34.94
CA ASN A 119 6.92 -25.26 35.67
C ASN A 119 6.86 -24.01 34.77
N SER A 120 7.25 -24.13 33.50
CA SER A 120 7.14 -23.09 32.45
C SER A 120 5.79 -23.16 31.72
N SER A 121 5.37 -22.03 31.15
CA SER A 121 4.36 -22.02 30.09
C SER A 121 5.02 -22.30 28.74
N VAL A 122 4.32 -23.00 27.85
CA VAL A 122 4.71 -23.15 26.44
C VAL A 122 4.10 -22.05 25.56
N ILE A 123 3.02 -21.43 26.04
CA ILE A 123 2.38 -20.26 25.44
C ILE A 123 2.92 -19.00 26.13
N GLU A 124 3.51 -18.10 25.37
CA GLU A 124 4.15 -16.86 25.82
C GLU A 124 3.13 -15.73 26.02
N SER A 125 2.10 -15.65 25.17
CA SER A 125 0.97 -14.71 25.33
C SER A 125 -0.31 -15.18 24.63
N VAL A 126 -1.46 -14.70 25.09
CA VAL A 126 -2.77 -14.88 24.44
C VAL A 126 -3.38 -13.49 24.23
N LEU A 127 -3.67 -13.14 22.97
CA LEU A 127 -4.04 -11.78 22.56
C LEU A 127 -5.25 -11.79 21.63
N SER A 128 -6.19 -10.88 21.83
CA SER A 128 -7.19 -10.53 20.80
C SER A 128 -6.52 -9.67 19.72
N LEU A 129 -6.74 -9.98 18.43
CA LEU A 129 -6.16 -9.26 17.30
C LEU A 129 -7.02 -8.11 16.76
N CYS A 130 -8.34 -8.24 16.84
CA CYS A 130 -9.32 -7.41 16.13
C CYS A 130 -10.74 -7.71 16.65
N GLN A 131 -11.73 -6.91 16.27
CA GLN A 131 -13.16 -7.18 16.47
C GLN A 131 -13.99 -6.73 15.26
N SER A 132 -14.84 -7.62 14.74
CA SER A 132 -15.84 -7.33 13.70
C SER A 132 -17.25 -7.57 14.27
N VAL A 133 -18.30 -7.14 13.58
CA VAL A 133 -19.66 -7.66 13.84
C VAL A 133 -19.85 -8.88 12.94
N ALA A 134 -20.28 -9.99 13.55
CA ALA A 134 -20.48 -11.27 12.88
C ALA A 134 -21.72 -11.23 11.96
N PRO A 135 -21.75 -12.03 10.88
CA PRO A 135 -22.88 -12.08 9.96
C PRO A 135 -24.23 -12.45 10.59
N VAL A 136 -25.31 -12.00 9.95
CA VAL A 136 -26.68 -12.51 10.16
C VAL A 136 -26.81 -13.93 9.58
N GLY A 137 -26.15 -14.90 10.22
CA GLY A 137 -26.24 -16.31 9.85
C GLY A 137 -27.61 -16.93 10.19
N ASP A 138 -27.99 -17.96 9.43
CA ASP A 138 -29.30 -18.63 9.49
C ASP A 138 -29.70 -19.15 10.89
N GLU A 139 -28.74 -19.38 11.79
CA GLU A 139 -29.01 -19.79 13.19
C GLU A 139 -29.50 -18.63 14.10
N GLY A 140 -29.65 -17.41 13.58
CA GLY A 140 -30.33 -16.30 14.27
C GLY A 140 -29.49 -15.50 15.27
N TYR A 141 -28.19 -15.78 15.40
CA TYR A 141 -27.26 -15.02 16.26
C TYR A 141 -26.75 -13.68 15.66
N GLY A 142 -27.49 -13.12 14.70
CA GLY A 142 -27.07 -12.04 13.78
C GLY A 142 -26.90 -10.63 14.37
N ASN A 143 -26.41 -10.50 15.60
CA ASN A 143 -25.93 -9.23 16.19
C ASN A 143 -24.72 -9.49 17.11
N GLY A 144 -24.02 -10.62 16.94
CA GLY A 144 -22.83 -10.96 17.72
C GLY A 144 -21.60 -10.18 17.27
N ILE A 145 -20.66 -9.96 18.19
CA ILE A 145 -19.29 -9.59 17.85
C ILE A 145 -18.51 -10.86 17.45
N GLU A 146 -17.60 -10.70 16.51
CA GLU A 146 -16.58 -11.64 16.04
C GLU A 146 -15.22 -11.14 16.52
N THR A 147 -14.33 -12.01 16.99
CA THR A 147 -12.94 -11.65 17.32
C THR A 147 -11.98 -12.77 16.99
N PHE A 148 -10.76 -12.42 16.60
CA PHE A 148 -9.68 -13.40 16.43
C PHE A 148 -8.78 -13.38 17.66
N VAL A 149 -8.57 -14.54 18.26
CA VAL A 149 -7.65 -14.77 19.37
C VAL A 149 -6.41 -15.48 18.82
N VAL A 150 -5.24 -14.91 19.05
CA VAL A 150 -3.94 -15.53 18.75
C VAL A 150 -3.24 -15.95 20.04
N PHE A 151 -2.51 -17.05 20.00
CA PHE A 151 -1.64 -17.48 21.09
C PHE A 151 -0.23 -17.75 20.59
N LYS A 152 0.73 -16.98 21.11
CA LYS A 152 2.14 -17.09 20.71
C LYS A 152 2.80 -18.24 21.46
N THR A 153 3.10 -19.32 20.75
CA THR A 153 3.81 -20.50 21.28
C THR A 153 5.31 -20.33 21.12
N SER A 154 6.09 -20.74 22.12
CA SER A 154 7.54 -20.57 22.11
C SER A 154 8.23 -21.42 21.04
N LYS A 155 9.27 -20.86 20.41
CA LYS A 155 9.95 -21.44 19.23
C LYS A 155 10.46 -22.87 19.43
N SER A 156 10.79 -23.27 20.66
CA SER A 156 11.18 -24.65 21.00
C SER A 156 10.12 -25.70 20.70
N TYR A 157 8.88 -25.30 20.40
CA TYR A 157 7.75 -26.18 20.07
C TYR A 157 7.23 -25.99 18.64
N GLU A 158 7.90 -25.19 17.78
CA GLU A 158 7.47 -24.95 16.39
C GLU A 158 7.38 -26.25 15.56
N TYR A 159 8.27 -27.22 15.83
CA TYR A 159 8.28 -28.54 15.21
C TYR A 159 7.54 -29.62 16.02
N THR A 160 6.75 -29.22 17.03
CA THR A 160 5.89 -30.14 17.81
C THR A 160 4.46 -30.04 17.30
N PRO A 161 3.76 -31.14 17.02
CA PRO A 161 2.33 -31.12 16.71
C PRO A 161 1.52 -30.80 17.99
N VAL A 162 1.21 -29.52 18.19
CA VAL A 162 0.43 -29.02 19.33
C VAL A 162 -1.03 -28.83 18.94
N LYS A 163 -1.95 -29.22 19.84
CA LYS A 163 -3.37 -28.88 19.82
C LYS A 163 -3.69 -27.99 21.02
N TYR A 164 -4.66 -27.10 20.86
CA TYR A 164 -4.93 -26.03 21.83
C TYR A 164 -6.39 -26.11 22.30
N ILE A 165 -6.58 -26.40 23.59
CA ILE A 165 -7.92 -26.40 24.20
C ILE A 165 -8.26 -24.96 24.56
N VAL A 166 -9.31 -24.43 23.95
CA VAL A 166 -9.82 -23.09 24.24
C VAL A 166 -10.91 -23.17 25.29
N GLN A 167 -10.71 -22.46 26.39
CA GLN A 167 -11.75 -22.15 27.36
C GLN A 167 -12.01 -20.64 27.38
N TRP A 168 -13.24 -20.25 27.69
CA TRP A 168 -13.64 -18.85 27.83
C TRP A 168 -14.48 -18.66 29.10
N LYS A 169 -14.53 -17.41 29.55
CA LYS A 169 -15.52 -16.92 30.51
C LYS A 169 -15.89 -15.47 30.17
N HIS A 170 -16.96 -14.96 30.75
CA HIS A 170 -17.36 -13.56 30.65
C HIS A 170 -17.70 -12.97 32.02
N LYS A 171 -17.69 -11.64 32.09
CA LYS A 171 -18.24 -10.87 33.20
C LYS A 171 -19.18 -9.78 32.66
N ILE A 172 -20.31 -9.62 33.34
CA ILE A 172 -21.34 -8.62 33.03
C ILE A 172 -21.44 -7.68 34.22
N SER A 173 -21.06 -6.42 34.01
CA SER A 173 -21.12 -5.36 35.02
C SER A 173 -22.38 -4.51 34.82
N LYS A 174 -23.32 -4.55 35.77
CA LYS A 174 -24.56 -3.76 35.74
C LYS A 174 -24.82 -3.10 37.09
N ARG A 175 -24.98 -1.77 37.10
CA ARG A 175 -25.29 -0.96 38.30
C ARG A 175 -24.37 -1.22 39.50
N GLY A 176 -23.06 -1.36 39.25
CA GLY A 176 -22.04 -1.63 40.28
C GLY A 176 -21.87 -3.10 40.67
N TYR A 177 -22.78 -4.00 40.27
CA TYR A 177 -22.62 -5.44 40.47
C TYR A 177 -21.96 -6.09 39.25
N THR A 178 -20.94 -6.90 39.49
CA THR A 178 -20.26 -7.71 38.47
C THR A 178 -20.61 -9.17 38.67
N ASN A 179 -21.25 -9.80 37.69
CA ASN A 179 -21.46 -11.24 37.65
C ASN A 179 -20.46 -11.87 36.67
N GLU A 180 -19.76 -12.93 37.08
CA GLU A 180 -18.74 -13.64 36.29
C GLU A 180 -19.08 -15.13 36.27
N ASN A 181 -19.05 -15.78 35.10
CA ASN A 181 -19.33 -17.20 35.00
C ASN A 181 -18.08 -18.08 35.21
N SER A 182 -18.30 -19.37 35.45
CA SER A 182 -17.25 -20.38 35.43
C SER A 182 -16.62 -20.51 34.04
N TRP A 183 -15.41 -21.04 33.98
CA TRP A 183 -14.74 -21.37 32.72
C TRP A 183 -15.51 -22.44 31.95
N ILE A 184 -15.85 -22.14 30.69
CA ILE A 184 -16.50 -23.05 29.75
C ILE A 184 -15.47 -23.47 28.70
N THR A 185 -15.25 -24.78 28.56
CA THR A 185 -14.48 -25.36 27.45
C THR A 185 -15.28 -25.23 26.16
N ALA A 186 -14.65 -24.82 25.05
CA ALA A 186 -15.33 -24.63 23.77
C ALA A 186 -14.84 -25.59 22.67
N SER A 187 -13.53 -25.59 22.39
CA SER A 187 -12.96 -26.27 21.22
C SER A 187 -11.57 -26.86 21.47
N VAL A 188 -11.13 -27.69 20.52
CA VAL A 188 -9.75 -28.17 20.36
C VAL A 188 -9.26 -27.67 19.02
N GLU A 189 -8.28 -26.78 19.02
CA GLU A 189 -7.81 -26.07 17.84
C GLU A 189 -6.45 -26.59 17.37
N SER A 190 -6.22 -26.56 16.06
CA SER A 190 -4.94 -26.97 15.44
C SER A 190 -4.08 -25.78 15.00
N GLY A 191 -4.69 -24.61 14.80
CA GLY A 191 -3.97 -23.36 14.52
C GLY A 191 -3.61 -22.60 15.78
N ASP A 192 -2.69 -21.65 15.63
CA ASP A 192 -2.30 -20.63 16.61
C ASP A 192 -3.21 -19.39 16.63
N LEU A 193 -4.11 -19.31 15.65
CA LEU A 193 -5.05 -18.23 15.38
C LEU A 193 -6.46 -18.80 15.25
N VAL A 194 -7.39 -18.32 16.08
CA VAL A 194 -8.74 -18.86 16.25
C VAL A 194 -9.78 -17.75 16.16
N ARG A 195 -10.79 -17.94 15.33
CA ARG A 195 -11.97 -17.08 15.24
C ARG A 195 -12.98 -17.47 16.32
N VAL A 196 -13.52 -16.48 17.01
CA VAL A 196 -14.53 -16.65 18.05
C VAL A 196 -15.76 -15.85 17.65
N ASP A 197 -16.87 -16.55 17.44
CA ASP A 197 -18.12 -16.00 16.91
C ASP A 197 -19.17 -15.83 18.02
N GLY A 198 -20.13 -14.91 17.84
CA GLY A 198 -21.30 -14.79 18.73
C GLY A 198 -21.01 -14.21 20.11
N LEU A 199 -19.98 -13.37 20.25
CA LEU A 199 -19.74 -12.62 21.49
C LEU A 199 -20.83 -11.55 21.69
N ILE A 200 -21.26 -11.34 22.93
CA ILE A 200 -22.31 -10.35 23.24
C ILE A 200 -21.69 -8.94 23.26
N PRO A 201 -22.25 -7.93 22.57
CA PRO A 201 -21.78 -6.53 22.64
C PRO A 201 -21.77 -5.95 24.06
N GLY A 202 -20.77 -5.14 24.39
CA GLY A 202 -20.61 -4.49 25.71
C GLY A 202 -20.38 -5.43 26.90
N VAL A 203 -19.90 -6.65 26.66
CA VAL A 203 -19.58 -7.67 27.67
C VAL A 203 -18.09 -7.96 27.67
N ALA A 204 -17.48 -8.15 28.85
CA ALA A 204 -16.05 -8.42 28.95
C ALA A 204 -15.80 -9.93 29.00
N TYR A 205 -14.96 -10.45 28.10
CA TYR A 205 -14.59 -11.85 27.98
C TYR A 205 -13.13 -12.08 28.39
N LYS A 206 -12.80 -13.28 28.87
CA LYS A 206 -11.44 -13.73 29.11
C LYS A 206 -11.25 -15.12 28.51
N PHE A 207 -10.15 -15.33 27.80
CA PHE A 207 -9.78 -16.61 27.21
C PHE A 207 -8.69 -17.30 28.02
N ARG A 208 -8.66 -18.63 27.95
CA ARG A 208 -7.72 -19.50 28.64
C ARG A 208 -7.36 -20.65 27.70
N ILE A 209 -6.05 -20.82 27.45
CA ILE A 209 -5.54 -21.76 26.45
C ILE A 209 -4.66 -22.81 27.13
N THR A 210 -4.95 -24.09 26.90
CA THR A 210 -4.07 -25.21 27.28
C THR A 210 -3.47 -25.83 26.02
N ALA A 211 -2.14 -25.79 25.90
CA ALA A 211 -1.41 -26.56 24.89
C ALA A 211 -1.33 -28.04 25.26
N VAL A 212 -1.51 -28.93 24.29
CA VAL A 212 -1.44 -30.39 24.42
C VAL A 212 -0.69 -30.95 23.21
N GLY A 213 0.32 -31.77 23.45
CA GLY A 213 1.06 -32.52 22.42
C GLY A 213 0.77 -34.02 22.47
N PRO A 214 1.47 -34.84 21.68
CA PRO A 214 1.26 -36.30 21.64
C PRO A 214 1.50 -36.98 23.00
N LYS A 215 2.35 -36.37 23.83
CA LYS A 215 2.72 -36.79 25.20
C LYS A 215 1.87 -36.12 26.29
N GLY A 216 0.74 -35.52 25.93
CA GLY A 216 -0.17 -34.85 26.87
C GLY A 216 0.10 -33.36 27.04
N LYS A 217 -0.33 -32.80 28.18
CA LYS A 217 -0.38 -31.35 28.44
C LYS A 217 1.01 -30.70 28.48
N LEU A 218 1.17 -29.61 27.73
CA LEU A 218 2.43 -28.89 27.58
C LEU A 218 2.49 -27.65 28.49
N GLY A 219 3.11 -27.83 29.66
CA GLY A 219 3.40 -26.74 30.60
C GLY A 219 2.18 -26.20 31.36
N LYS A 220 2.27 -24.92 31.73
CA LYS A 220 1.19 -24.17 32.39
C LYS A 220 0.15 -23.66 31.38
N VAL A 221 -1.04 -23.39 31.91
CA VAL A 221 -2.15 -22.77 31.18
C VAL A 221 -1.89 -21.27 31.05
N ALA A 222 -2.12 -20.69 29.87
CA ALA A 222 -2.08 -19.26 29.65
C ALA A 222 -3.49 -18.65 29.63
N GLU A 223 -3.62 -17.39 30.02
CA GLU A 223 -4.87 -16.63 29.94
C GLU A 223 -4.65 -15.32 29.17
N SER A 224 -5.68 -14.83 28.48
CA SER A 224 -5.66 -13.49 27.86
C SER A 224 -5.86 -12.40 28.90
N GLU A 225 -5.67 -11.14 28.52
CA GLU A 225 -6.33 -10.05 29.25
C GLU A 225 -7.85 -10.05 29.02
N TRP A 226 -8.58 -9.22 29.77
CA TRP A 226 -10.02 -9.03 29.58
C TRP A 226 -10.30 -8.27 28.28
N LEU A 227 -10.86 -8.97 27.29
CA LEU A 227 -11.38 -8.39 26.06
C LEU A 227 -12.75 -7.76 26.35
N ASN A 228 -12.84 -6.43 26.32
CA ASN A 228 -14.13 -5.75 26.28
C ASN A 228 -14.67 -5.79 24.84
N THR A 229 -15.86 -6.36 24.63
CA THR A 229 -16.48 -6.32 23.30
C THR A 229 -17.00 -4.92 22.98
N LEU A 230 -16.90 -4.51 21.72
CA LEU A 230 -17.41 -3.23 21.26
C LEU A 230 -18.93 -3.12 21.48
N PRO A 231 -19.45 -1.92 21.82
CA PRO A 231 -20.87 -1.74 22.12
C PRO A 231 -21.72 -1.48 20.87
N SER A 232 -21.12 -1.09 19.73
CA SER A 232 -21.82 -0.79 18.48
C SER A 232 -20.98 -1.05 17.23
N MET A 233 -21.65 -1.13 16.07
CA MET A 233 -21.02 -1.16 14.73
C MET A 233 -20.12 0.05 14.46
N GLU A 234 -20.54 1.26 14.89
CA GLU A 234 -19.83 2.49 14.53
C GLU A 234 -18.42 2.55 15.14
N ASP A 235 -18.23 1.90 16.29
CA ASP A 235 -16.97 1.90 17.03
C ASP A 235 -15.95 0.90 16.43
N VAL A 236 -16.40 -0.04 15.58
CA VAL A 236 -15.54 -0.87 14.72
C VAL A 236 -14.92 -0.04 13.59
N ALA A 237 -15.64 0.98 13.11
CA ALA A 237 -15.21 1.82 11.99
C ALA A 237 -14.28 2.96 12.44
N LYS A 238 -14.54 3.57 13.61
CA LYS A 238 -13.78 4.74 14.12
C LYS A 238 -12.34 4.43 14.57
N SER A 239 -11.92 3.16 14.56
CA SER A 239 -10.70 2.70 15.24
C SER A 239 -9.49 2.44 14.32
N GLY A 240 -9.56 2.86 13.05
CA GLY A 240 -8.40 2.95 12.16
C GLY A 240 -7.37 3.97 12.68
N GLY A 241 -6.53 3.56 13.62
CA GLY A 241 -5.44 4.40 14.13
C GLY A 241 -4.34 4.63 13.08
N PRO A 242 -3.41 5.57 13.34
CA PRO A 242 -2.41 5.99 12.35
C PRO A 242 -1.58 4.82 11.84
N MET A 243 -1.57 4.65 10.51
CA MET A 243 -0.78 3.67 9.80
C MET A 243 0.69 4.11 9.79
N THR A 244 1.59 3.19 10.10
CA THR A 244 3.03 3.39 9.94
C THR A 244 3.53 2.63 8.72
N LEU A 245 4.42 3.26 7.95
CA LEU A 245 4.99 2.74 6.72
C LEU A 245 6.49 2.51 6.93
N ARG A 246 7.02 1.38 6.45
CA ARG A 246 8.43 1.01 6.54
C ARG A 246 8.92 0.50 5.19
N PRO A 247 9.53 1.37 4.37
CA PRO A 247 10.23 0.95 3.16
C PRO A 247 11.34 -0.06 3.50
N GLN A 248 11.47 -1.11 2.70
CA GLN A 248 12.50 -2.13 2.84
C GLN A 248 12.84 -2.75 1.47
N TYR A 249 13.97 -3.45 1.39
CA TYR A 249 14.37 -4.22 0.22
C TYR A 249 14.86 -5.61 0.64
N ASN A 250 14.49 -6.64 -0.12
CA ASN A 250 15.08 -7.97 -0.03
C ASN A 250 14.94 -8.72 -1.36
N SER A 251 15.64 -9.85 -1.51
CA SER A 251 15.69 -10.62 -2.76
C SER A 251 14.47 -11.49 -3.06
N GLU A 252 13.51 -11.65 -2.12
CA GLU A 252 12.30 -12.47 -2.27
C GLU A 252 11.06 -11.63 -2.64
N HIS A 253 11.03 -10.37 -2.21
CA HIS A 253 9.90 -9.43 -2.40
C HIS A 253 10.28 -8.13 -3.12
N GLY A 254 11.56 -7.96 -3.49
CA GLY A 254 12.09 -6.76 -4.14
C GLY A 254 12.02 -5.52 -3.25
N VAL A 255 11.82 -4.36 -3.89
CA VAL A 255 11.43 -3.12 -3.20
C VAL A 255 10.04 -3.31 -2.62
N SER A 256 9.89 -3.05 -1.34
CA SER A 256 8.63 -3.28 -0.64
C SER A 256 8.40 -2.29 0.49
N ASN A 257 7.18 -2.23 1.02
CA ASN A 257 6.85 -1.45 2.19
C ASN A 257 5.98 -2.27 3.14
N LEU A 258 6.43 -2.40 4.39
CA LEU A 258 5.66 -3.03 5.45
C LEU A 258 4.76 -1.98 6.12
N ILE A 259 3.45 -2.08 5.87
CA ILE A 259 2.45 -1.23 6.53
C ILE A 259 1.99 -1.89 7.83
N SER A 260 1.89 -1.12 8.92
CA SER A 260 1.43 -1.65 10.22
C SER A 260 0.63 -0.61 11.00
N TRP A 261 -0.44 -1.06 11.67
CA TRP A 261 -1.45 -0.20 12.30
C TRP A 261 -1.85 -0.74 13.68
N PRO A 262 -2.33 0.12 14.61
CA PRO A 262 -2.68 -0.30 15.97
C PRO A 262 -4.03 -1.02 16.03
N ALA A 263 -4.07 -2.29 15.58
CA ALA A 263 -5.28 -3.13 15.46
C ALA A 263 -6.02 -3.47 16.78
N THR A 264 -5.73 -2.81 17.90
CA THR A 264 -6.31 -3.13 19.23
C THR A 264 -7.84 -2.95 19.32
N THR A 265 -8.43 -2.16 18.43
CA THR A 265 -9.87 -2.10 18.15
C THR A 265 -10.06 -1.95 16.65
N GLY A 266 -11.11 -2.55 16.08
CA GLY A 266 -11.41 -2.48 14.64
C GLY A 266 -11.42 -3.83 13.94
N SER A 267 -11.90 -3.83 12.70
CA SER A 267 -12.26 -5.03 11.94
C SER A 267 -11.14 -6.07 11.84
N CYS A 268 -11.54 -7.33 11.73
CA CYS A 268 -10.67 -8.44 11.38
C CYS A 268 -10.41 -8.56 9.87
N HIS A 269 -11.14 -7.80 9.04
CA HIS A 269 -11.08 -7.81 7.58
C HIS A 269 -10.66 -6.45 7.06
N TYR A 270 -9.68 -6.43 6.16
CA TYR A 270 -9.15 -5.20 5.55
C TYR A 270 -8.99 -5.33 4.04
N ARG A 271 -8.98 -4.18 3.39
CA ARG A 271 -8.45 -3.98 2.04
C ARG A 271 -7.30 -3.00 2.10
N ALA A 272 -6.13 -3.40 1.63
CA ALA A 272 -5.04 -2.49 1.30
C ALA A 272 -5.13 -2.16 -0.20
N GLU A 273 -5.12 -0.88 -0.52
CA GLU A 273 -5.11 -0.35 -1.89
C GLU A 273 -3.89 0.56 -2.02
N TRP A 274 -3.11 0.43 -3.09
CA TRP A 274 -1.92 1.25 -3.31
C TRP A 274 -1.76 1.61 -4.78
N SER A 275 -1.39 2.86 -5.04
CA SER A 275 -1.24 3.38 -6.41
C SER A 275 -0.14 4.42 -6.53
N ASN A 276 0.51 4.41 -7.69
CA ASN A 276 1.39 5.47 -8.19
C ASN A 276 0.73 6.10 -9.43
N SER A 277 1.51 6.80 -10.27
CA SER A 277 1.02 7.45 -11.49
C SER A 277 0.68 6.50 -12.65
N THR A 278 1.05 5.21 -12.58
CA THR A 278 0.92 4.25 -13.70
C THR A 278 0.13 2.98 -13.37
N ALA A 279 -0.01 2.64 -12.08
CA ALA A 279 -0.67 1.44 -11.61
C ALA A 279 -1.48 1.68 -10.33
N HIS A 280 -2.58 0.93 -10.18
CA HIS A 280 -3.38 0.86 -8.96
C HIS A 280 -3.65 -0.62 -8.64
N LEU A 281 -3.33 -1.01 -7.41
CA LEU A 281 -3.38 -2.38 -6.90
C LEU A 281 -4.23 -2.42 -5.64
N SER A 282 -4.94 -3.53 -5.43
CA SER A 282 -5.89 -3.69 -4.33
C SER A 282 -5.93 -5.16 -3.90
N LYS A 283 -5.83 -5.42 -2.59
CA LYS A 283 -5.80 -6.77 -2.01
C LYS A 283 -6.54 -6.81 -0.69
N GLN A 284 -7.45 -7.77 -0.56
CA GLN A 284 -8.22 -8.02 0.66
C GLN A 284 -7.55 -9.11 1.49
N PHE A 285 -7.56 -8.98 2.81
CA PHE A 285 -6.94 -9.93 3.74
C PHE A 285 -7.63 -9.94 5.11
N ILE A 286 -7.33 -10.98 5.89
CA ILE A 286 -7.75 -11.15 7.29
C ILE A 286 -6.52 -10.90 8.18
N VAL A 287 -6.69 -10.21 9.31
CA VAL A 287 -5.60 -9.91 10.26
C VAL A 287 -4.98 -11.21 10.81
N ASP A 288 -3.65 -11.25 10.87
CA ASP A 288 -2.88 -12.35 11.46
C ASP A 288 -1.95 -11.85 12.59
N GLU A 289 -1.07 -12.71 13.09
CA GLU A 289 -0.22 -12.42 14.25
C GLU A 289 0.81 -11.29 14.04
N SER A 290 1.04 -10.88 12.78
CA SER A 290 1.95 -9.81 12.41
C SER A 290 1.36 -8.41 12.63
N ARG A 291 0.02 -8.28 12.59
CA ARG A 291 -0.72 -7.00 12.58
C ARG A 291 -0.19 -6.00 11.53
N SER A 292 0.37 -6.54 10.44
CA SER A 292 1.06 -5.81 9.40
C SER A 292 0.70 -6.39 8.04
N PHE A 293 1.05 -5.70 6.96
CA PHE A 293 0.82 -6.16 5.60
C PHE A 293 1.94 -5.68 4.68
N LEU A 294 2.44 -6.55 3.81
CA LEU A 294 3.53 -6.26 2.89
C LEU A 294 2.98 -5.80 1.54
N LEU A 295 3.40 -4.60 1.12
CA LEU A 295 3.31 -4.15 -0.26
C LEU A 295 4.61 -4.57 -0.97
N ASP A 296 4.56 -5.62 -1.78
CA ASP A 296 5.72 -6.20 -2.45
C ASP A 296 5.88 -5.76 -3.92
N HIS A 297 7.06 -6.02 -4.50
CA HIS A 297 7.37 -5.82 -5.92
C HIS A 297 7.06 -4.39 -6.45
N LEU A 298 7.38 -3.38 -5.64
CA LEU A 298 7.22 -1.97 -5.98
C LEU A 298 8.30 -1.50 -6.95
N ALA A 299 8.03 -0.41 -7.68
CA ALA A 299 9.07 0.31 -8.41
C ALA A 299 10.01 1.06 -7.45
N PHE A 300 11.29 1.23 -7.83
CA PHE A 300 12.25 2.05 -7.07
C PHE A 300 11.91 3.54 -7.11
N GLY A 301 12.28 4.30 -6.07
CA GLY A 301 12.25 5.77 -6.05
C GLY A 301 10.90 6.42 -6.39
N THR A 302 9.79 5.69 -6.20
CA THR A 302 8.47 6.02 -6.74
C THR A 302 7.52 6.41 -5.60
N GLU A 303 6.76 7.49 -5.77
CA GLU A 303 5.72 7.87 -4.81
C GLU A 303 4.49 6.95 -4.96
N TYR A 304 4.03 6.43 -3.83
CA TYR A 304 2.82 5.62 -3.70
C TYR A 304 1.89 6.25 -2.66
N LEU A 305 0.61 6.38 -3.01
CA LEU A 305 -0.48 6.57 -2.05
C LEU A 305 -1.00 5.20 -1.61
N VAL A 306 -1.10 4.97 -0.30
CA VAL A 306 -1.67 3.76 0.31
C VAL A 306 -2.95 4.13 1.05
N ARG A 307 -4.00 3.33 0.83
CA ARG A 307 -5.28 3.40 1.53
C ARG A 307 -5.57 2.06 2.21
N LEU A 308 -5.66 2.05 3.54
CA LEU A 308 -6.07 0.89 4.32
C LEU A 308 -7.52 1.07 4.77
N THR A 309 -8.42 0.21 4.28
CA THR A 309 -9.87 0.30 4.51
C THR A 309 -10.36 -0.91 5.33
N PRO A 310 -10.98 -0.73 6.50
CA PRO A 310 -11.64 -1.81 7.23
C PRO A 310 -12.93 -2.25 6.50
N LEU A 311 -13.24 -3.54 6.54
CA LEU A 311 -14.42 -4.15 5.90
C LEU A 311 -15.36 -4.78 6.94
N SER A 312 -16.62 -5.06 6.58
CA SER A 312 -17.46 -6.01 7.33
C SER A 312 -17.03 -7.46 7.03
N SER A 313 -17.40 -8.43 7.88
CA SER A 313 -17.24 -9.85 7.55
C SER A 313 -18.41 -10.42 6.73
N GLU A 314 -19.53 -9.70 6.65
CA GLU A 314 -20.63 -9.99 5.71
C GLU A 314 -20.28 -9.61 4.27
N ASP A 315 -19.81 -8.39 4.07
CA ASP A 315 -19.79 -7.77 2.75
C ASP A 315 -18.59 -6.83 2.59
N ALA A 316 -17.76 -7.11 1.58
CA ALA A 316 -16.63 -6.27 1.21
C ALA A 316 -17.05 -4.99 0.47
N THR A 317 -18.36 -4.78 0.24
CA THR A 317 -18.90 -3.61 -0.46
C THR A 317 -19.48 -2.54 0.48
N THR A 318 -19.88 -2.90 1.71
CA THR A 318 -20.42 -1.97 2.73
C THR A 318 -19.31 -1.18 3.44
N VAL A 319 -18.50 -0.50 2.64
CA VAL A 319 -17.36 0.30 3.07
C VAL A 319 -17.83 1.62 3.69
N ASN A 320 -17.59 1.79 4.99
CA ASN A 320 -17.52 3.14 5.56
C ASN A 320 -16.25 3.82 5.03
N LYS A 321 -16.39 4.69 4.04
CA LYS A 321 -15.25 5.34 3.38
C LYS A 321 -14.49 6.30 4.28
N ASP A 322 -15.14 6.80 5.32
CA ASP A 322 -14.61 7.75 6.31
C ASP A 322 -13.78 7.04 7.40
N ALA A 323 -13.78 5.70 7.40
CA ALA A 323 -12.98 4.84 8.27
C ALA A 323 -11.65 4.39 7.65
N ALA A 324 -11.34 4.80 6.41
CA ALA A 324 -10.11 4.43 5.74
C ALA A 324 -8.94 5.33 6.16
N VAL A 325 -7.78 4.72 6.41
CA VAL A 325 -6.54 5.42 6.76
C VAL A 325 -5.69 5.54 5.50
N GLU A 326 -5.35 6.76 5.11
CA GLU A 326 -4.50 7.06 3.95
C GLU A 326 -3.14 7.62 4.38
N ALA A 327 -2.08 7.21 3.67
CA ALA A 327 -0.73 7.75 3.83
C ALA A 327 0.07 7.57 2.52
N SER A 328 0.94 8.53 2.19
CA SER A 328 1.87 8.40 1.07
C SER A 328 3.29 8.07 1.54
N PHE A 329 4.08 7.47 0.65
CA PHE A 329 5.52 7.28 0.82
C PHE A 329 6.24 7.23 -0.53
N THR A 330 7.52 7.58 -0.54
CA THR A 330 8.43 7.24 -1.64
C THR A 330 9.10 5.90 -1.34
N SER A 331 9.08 4.97 -2.29
CA SER A 331 9.83 3.72 -2.19
C SER A 331 11.34 3.95 -2.28
N ILE A 332 12.13 3.00 -1.76
CA ILE A 332 13.60 3.09 -1.74
C ILE A 332 14.16 3.29 -3.16
N GLY A 333 15.13 4.19 -3.32
CA GLY A 333 15.86 4.40 -4.57
C GLY A 333 16.80 3.25 -4.92
N CYS A 334 17.01 3.00 -6.21
CA CYS A 334 17.88 1.88 -6.65
C CYS A 334 19.33 2.08 -6.19
N ASN A 335 19.80 3.32 -6.24
CA ASN A 335 21.09 3.79 -5.72
C ASN A 335 21.28 3.59 -4.20
N GLU A 336 20.19 3.55 -3.41
CA GLU A 336 20.25 3.24 -1.97
C GLU A 336 20.46 1.74 -1.72
N VAL A 337 20.03 0.87 -2.64
CA VAL A 337 20.13 -0.59 -2.54
C VAL A 337 21.44 -1.11 -3.12
N PHE A 338 21.79 -0.69 -4.34
CA PHE A 338 22.96 -1.21 -5.07
C PHE A 338 24.17 -0.26 -5.08
N GLY A 339 24.02 0.95 -4.52
CA GLY A 339 25.02 2.01 -4.58
C GLY A 339 24.88 2.90 -5.82
N ARG A 340 25.42 4.13 -5.72
CA ARG A 340 25.46 5.10 -6.82
C ARG A 340 26.28 4.57 -7.99
N GLY A 341 25.78 4.78 -9.21
CA GLY A 341 26.43 4.28 -10.42
C GLY A 341 26.41 2.76 -10.61
N SER A 342 25.58 2.02 -9.87
CA SER A 342 25.35 0.59 -10.14
C SER A 342 24.68 0.40 -11.51
N LEU A 343 25.15 -0.59 -12.27
CA LEU A 343 24.59 -0.94 -13.57
C LEU A 343 23.23 -1.65 -13.47
N GLU A 344 22.85 -2.16 -12.29
CA GLU A 344 21.50 -2.68 -12.01
C GLU A 344 20.45 -1.55 -11.96
N CYS A 345 20.90 -0.29 -11.81
CA CYS A 345 20.05 0.89 -11.77
C CYS A 345 20.02 1.59 -13.12
N GLU A 346 18.99 2.39 -13.37
CA GLU A 346 19.04 3.39 -14.44
C GLU A 346 20.11 4.45 -14.12
N PRO A 347 20.80 4.98 -15.14
CA PRO A 347 21.87 5.95 -14.93
C PRO A 347 21.36 7.20 -14.19
N GLU A 348 22.12 7.64 -13.18
CA GLU A 348 21.86 8.90 -12.49
C GLU A 348 22.45 10.08 -13.28
N PRO A 349 21.75 11.23 -13.42
CA PRO A 349 22.28 12.41 -14.10
C PRO A 349 23.42 13.07 -13.29
N VAL A 350 24.31 13.80 -13.96
CA VAL A 350 25.40 14.53 -13.29
C VAL A 350 24.87 15.59 -12.32
N SER A 351 25.59 15.80 -11.21
CA SER A 351 25.25 16.81 -10.19
C SER A 351 26.17 18.03 -10.31
N ASP A 352 25.87 19.11 -9.56
CA ASP A 352 26.66 20.35 -9.51
C ASP A 352 27.05 20.94 -10.88
N LEU A 353 26.17 20.78 -11.88
CA LEU A 353 26.36 21.34 -13.21
C LEU A 353 26.46 22.88 -13.10
N ASN A 354 27.52 23.45 -13.67
CA ASN A 354 27.79 24.89 -13.66
C ASN A 354 28.57 25.31 -14.92
N ILE A 355 28.52 26.60 -15.26
CA ILE A 355 29.21 27.19 -16.40
C ILE A 355 29.87 28.54 -16.05
N GLU A 356 31.18 28.62 -16.28
CA GLU A 356 32.00 29.82 -16.07
C GLU A 356 32.34 30.46 -17.44
N LEU A 357 31.85 31.68 -17.70
CA LEU A 357 32.18 32.43 -18.92
C LEU A 357 33.57 33.07 -18.79
N GLY A 358 34.50 32.67 -19.65
CA GLY A 358 35.88 33.17 -19.67
C GLY A 358 36.09 34.43 -20.52
N GLN A 359 37.32 34.57 -21.03
CA GLN A 359 37.71 35.62 -21.96
C GLN A 359 38.03 35.01 -23.33
N GLY A 360 37.47 35.56 -24.40
CA GLY A 360 37.82 35.17 -25.77
C GLY A 360 36.96 34.05 -26.34
N GLY A 361 35.66 34.05 -26.02
CA GLY A 361 34.68 33.09 -26.54
C GLY A 361 34.67 31.74 -25.84
N LYS A 362 35.46 31.53 -24.78
CA LYS A 362 35.55 30.22 -24.11
C LYS A 362 34.81 30.20 -22.80
N ALA A 363 33.86 29.28 -22.68
CA ALA A 363 33.21 28.96 -21.41
C ALA A 363 33.68 27.58 -20.91
N LYS A 364 33.80 27.45 -19.59
CA LYS A 364 34.17 26.21 -18.91
C LYS A 364 32.93 25.64 -18.23
N VAL A 365 32.52 24.46 -18.65
CA VAL A 365 31.44 23.68 -18.03
C VAL A 365 32.07 22.74 -16.99
N THR A 366 31.45 22.61 -15.82
CA THR A 366 31.89 21.72 -14.73
C THR A 366 30.72 20.92 -14.17
N TRP A 367 30.97 19.70 -13.70
CA TRP A 367 29.97 18.85 -13.06
C TRP A 367 30.61 17.85 -12.08
N THR A 368 29.81 17.37 -11.12
CA THR A 368 30.11 16.24 -10.25
C THR A 368 29.59 14.95 -10.90
N PRO A 369 30.47 13.96 -11.18
CA PRO A 369 30.08 12.63 -11.65
C PRO A 369 29.05 11.95 -10.74
N SER A 370 28.04 11.33 -11.33
CA SER A 370 27.04 10.53 -10.62
C SER A 370 27.54 9.11 -10.28
N ALA A 371 28.54 8.62 -11.01
CA ALA A 371 29.10 7.28 -10.90
C ALA A 371 30.65 7.30 -10.91
N ASN A 372 31.27 6.19 -10.49
CA ASN A 372 32.71 5.99 -10.67
C ASN A 372 33.06 5.95 -12.18
N PRO A 373 34.25 6.44 -12.60
CA PRO A 373 34.65 6.43 -14.01
C PRO A 373 34.69 5.06 -14.69
N GLU A 374 34.71 3.96 -13.93
CA GLU A 374 34.65 2.58 -14.45
C GLU A 374 33.23 2.16 -14.89
N ALA A 375 32.19 2.82 -14.39
CA ALA A 375 30.78 2.59 -14.76
C ALA A 375 30.27 3.57 -15.84
N VAL A 376 31.06 4.59 -16.19
CA VAL A 376 30.74 5.60 -17.20
C VAL A 376 31.49 5.29 -18.50
N LEU A 377 30.81 5.33 -19.63
CA LEU A 377 31.40 5.18 -20.95
C LEU A 377 31.96 6.52 -21.48
N THR A 378 31.13 7.56 -21.43
CA THR A 378 31.46 8.90 -21.94
C THR A 378 30.47 9.95 -21.41
N TYR A 379 30.89 11.22 -21.38
CA TYR A 379 29.99 12.36 -21.23
C TYR A 379 29.80 13.05 -22.58
N GLN A 380 28.58 13.45 -22.89
CA GLN A 380 28.27 14.31 -24.03
C GLN A 380 27.81 15.68 -23.51
N VAL A 381 28.60 16.72 -23.78
CA VAL A 381 28.23 18.11 -23.53
C VAL A 381 27.58 18.67 -24.79
N LEU A 382 26.35 19.15 -24.65
CA LEU A 382 25.55 19.79 -25.69
C LEU A 382 25.12 21.17 -25.21
N TYR A 383 25.08 22.16 -26.09
CA TYR A 383 24.27 23.37 -25.85
C TYR A 383 23.56 23.81 -27.12
N GLU A 384 22.41 24.44 -26.95
CA GLU A 384 21.50 24.84 -28.01
C GLU A 384 20.85 26.19 -27.67
N PRO A 385 20.58 27.08 -28.65
CA PRO A 385 19.91 28.36 -28.38
C PRO A 385 18.44 28.14 -28.00
N LEU A 386 17.97 28.86 -26.99
CA LEU A 386 16.57 28.84 -26.57
C LEU A 386 15.68 29.58 -27.58
N GLU A 387 14.46 29.08 -27.82
CA GLU A 387 13.49 29.70 -28.74
C GLU A 387 13.09 31.13 -28.33
N THR A 388 13.25 31.47 -27.06
CA THR A 388 12.99 32.80 -26.48
C THR A 388 14.12 33.81 -26.68
N SER A 389 15.25 33.40 -27.29
CA SER A 389 16.42 34.26 -27.46
C SER A 389 16.09 35.51 -28.30
N PRO A 390 16.50 36.73 -27.88
CA PRO A 390 16.11 37.99 -28.52
C PRO A 390 16.78 38.27 -29.87
N HIS A 391 17.71 37.41 -30.32
CA HIS A 391 18.46 37.55 -31.56
C HIS A 391 18.54 36.24 -32.34
N ASP A 392 18.82 36.33 -33.65
CA ASP A 392 19.02 35.18 -34.54
C ASP A 392 20.37 34.50 -34.25
N CYS A 393 20.41 33.81 -33.11
CA CYS A 393 21.53 33.02 -32.65
C CYS A 393 21.69 31.81 -33.56
N LYS A 394 22.79 31.76 -34.31
CA LYS A 394 23.11 30.65 -35.21
C LYS A 394 22.90 29.32 -34.50
N LYS A 395 22.30 28.36 -35.22
CA LYS A 395 22.04 26.97 -34.78
C LYS A 395 23.33 26.13 -34.66
N ASN A 396 24.35 26.69 -34.01
CA ASN A 396 25.61 26.04 -33.69
C ASN A 396 25.42 25.17 -32.44
N SER A 397 24.61 24.12 -32.53
CA SER A 397 24.49 23.12 -31.48
C SER A 397 25.76 22.28 -31.40
N LEU A 398 26.72 22.72 -30.59
CA LEU A 398 27.98 22.00 -30.42
C LEU A 398 27.73 20.76 -29.56
N THR A 399 27.98 19.59 -30.14
CA THR A 399 28.07 18.33 -29.41
C THR A 399 29.54 17.99 -29.18
N ARG A 400 29.95 17.82 -27.91
CA ARG A 400 31.31 17.46 -27.53
C ARG A 400 31.31 16.26 -26.60
N TYR A 401 31.87 15.15 -27.07
CA TYR A 401 32.13 13.97 -26.23
C TYR A 401 33.40 14.16 -25.38
N VAL A 402 33.39 13.59 -24.17
CA VAL A 402 34.42 13.75 -23.14
C VAL A 402 34.62 12.43 -22.40
N LEU A 403 35.85 12.13 -21.97
CA LEU A 403 36.20 10.86 -21.31
C LEU A 403 35.50 10.70 -19.96
N ALA A 404 35.27 9.44 -19.56
CA ALA A 404 34.58 9.05 -18.33
C ALA A 404 35.18 9.60 -17.02
N ASN A 405 36.47 9.99 -17.03
CA ASN A 405 37.16 10.59 -15.89
C ASN A 405 37.11 12.13 -15.86
N ALA A 406 36.41 12.78 -16.80
CA ALA A 406 36.30 14.22 -16.87
C ALA A 406 35.18 14.77 -15.97
N THR A 407 35.51 15.83 -15.23
CA THR A 407 34.57 16.64 -14.42
C THR A 407 34.33 18.03 -15.02
N SER A 408 34.89 18.29 -16.22
CA SER A 408 34.76 19.56 -16.90
C SER A 408 35.03 19.47 -18.41
N ALA A 409 34.54 20.47 -19.16
CA ALA A 409 34.80 20.65 -20.58
C ALA A 409 34.90 22.14 -20.92
N SER A 410 35.55 22.47 -22.05
CA SER A 410 35.47 23.80 -22.65
C SER A 410 34.53 23.80 -23.85
N ILE A 411 33.71 24.84 -23.96
CA ILE A 411 32.86 25.12 -25.12
C ILE A 411 33.15 26.52 -25.67
N ASP A 412 32.90 26.71 -26.97
CA ASP A 412 33.18 27.96 -27.69
C ASP A 412 31.85 28.71 -27.97
N VAL A 413 31.60 29.79 -27.24
CA VAL A 413 30.39 30.63 -27.28
C VAL A 413 30.66 31.96 -27.98
N ASP A 414 29.66 32.47 -28.71
CA ASP A 414 29.81 33.71 -29.48
C ASP A 414 29.65 34.96 -28.58
N GLU A 415 30.75 35.62 -28.25
CA GLU A 415 30.76 36.88 -27.47
C GLU A 415 30.25 38.11 -28.26
N ILE A 416 29.84 37.98 -29.53
CA ILE A 416 29.41 39.11 -30.37
C ILE A 416 27.90 39.37 -30.28
N ILE A 417 27.11 38.32 -30.06
CA ILE A 417 25.62 38.39 -30.05
C ILE A 417 25.11 38.02 -28.65
N ALA A 418 24.10 38.75 -28.15
CA ALA A 418 23.43 38.33 -26.93
C ALA A 418 22.54 37.11 -27.22
N CYS A 419 22.81 35.99 -26.54
CA CYS A 419 22.16 34.72 -26.82
C CYS A 419 21.84 33.95 -25.54
N ASP A 420 20.61 33.46 -25.47
CA ASP A 420 20.09 32.63 -24.41
C ASP A 420 20.23 31.16 -24.83
N TYR A 421 20.84 30.32 -24.00
CA TYR A 421 21.18 28.94 -24.33
C TYR A 421 20.70 27.95 -23.26
N ASN A 422 20.36 26.73 -23.67
CA ASN A 422 20.24 25.57 -22.80
C ASN A 422 21.54 24.75 -22.88
N LEU A 423 22.21 24.55 -21.75
CA LEU A 423 23.35 23.63 -21.59
C LEU A 423 22.83 22.29 -21.09
N THR A 424 23.20 21.19 -21.73
CA THR A 424 22.87 19.83 -21.31
C THR A 424 24.13 18.98 -21.24
N VAL A 425 24.35 18.28 -20.13
CA VAL A 425 25.39 17.26 -19.98
C VAL A 425 24.71 15.91 -19.84
N ILE A 426 24.97 15.02 -20.79
CA ILE A 426 24.47 13.65 -20.82
C ILE A 426 25.59 12.72 -20.37
N ASN A 427 25.33 11.82 -19.42
CA ASN A 427 26.24 10.74 -19.05
C ASN A 427 25.73 9.42 -19.63
N TYR A 428 26.64 8.66 -20.25
CA TYR A 428 26.39 7.32 -20.75
C TYR A 428 27.05 6.29 -19.81
N ASP A 429 26.30 5.27 -19.39
CA ASP A 429 26.88 4.13 -18.68
C ASP A 429 27.60 3.16 -19.65
N VAL A 430 28.32 2.18 -19.14
CA VAL A 430 28.99 1.16 -19.98
C VAL A 430 28.04 0.24 -20.75
N ASN A 431 26.75 0.25 -20.43
CA ASN A 431 25.69 -0.43 -21.19
C ASN A 431 25.10 0.45 -22.32
N GLY A 432 25.50 1.72 -22.41
CA GLY A 432 25.02 2.69 -23.40
C GLY A 432 23.70 3.38 -23.05
N ARG A 433 23.16 3.20 -21.84
CA ARG A 433 22.01 3.99 -21.35
C ARG A 433 22.44 5.40 -20.99
N ALA A 434 21.51 6.34 -21.07
CA ALA A 434 21.79 7.77 -20.94
C ALA A 434 20.92 8.43 -19.86
N ALA A 435 21.53 9.31 -19.07
CA ALA A 435 20.82 10.30 -18.24
C ALA A 435 21.41 11.69 -18.47
N SER A 436 20.68 12.75 -18.13
CA SER A 436 21.11 14.12 -18.41
C SER A 436 20.71 15.13 -17.33
N ALA A 437 21.58 16.13 -17.15
CA ALA A 437 21.29 17.35 -16.41
C ALA A 437 21.36 18.55 -17.35
N SER A 438 20.44 19.50 -17.19
CA SER A 438 20.35 20.68 -18.04
C SER A 438 20.18 21.98 -17.24
N MET A 439 20.70 23.08 -17.76
CA MET A 439 20.48 24.42 -17.20
C MET A 439 20.49 25.53 -18.27
N PRO A 440 19.68 26.58 -18.11
CA PRO A 440 19.77 27.78 -18.96
C PRO A 440 20.98 28.63 -18.58
N PHE A 441 21.65 29.22 -19.58
CA PHE A 441 22.68 30.23 -19.38
C PHE A 441 22.60 31.35 -20.43
N TYR A 442 23.22 32.49 -20.11
CA TYR A 442 23.05 33.73 -20.86
C TYR A 442 24.40 34.30 -21.28
N VAL A 443 24.64 34.41 -22.58
CA VAL A 443 25.81 35.10 -23.13
C VAL A 443 25.40 36.53 -23.45
N ARG A 444 26.14 37.51 -22.90
CA ARG A 444 25.97 38.94 -23.23
C ARG A 444 27.26 39.44 -23.87
N PRO A 445 27.18 40.23 -24.95
CA PRO A 445 28.38 40.74 -25.59
C PRO A 445 29.12 41.67 -24.65
N LYS A 446 30.43 41.46 -24.51
CA LYS A 446 31.28 42.40 -23.80
C LYS A 446 31.29 43.71 -24.59
N THR A 447 30.64 44.74 -24.07
CA THR A 447 30.77 46.09 -24.59
C THR A 447 32.26 46.42 -24.62
N ARG A 448 32.83 46.58 -25.83
CA ARG A 448 34.19 47.10 -25.96
C ARG A 448 34.25 48.42 -25.23
N ASP A 449 35.17 48.53 -24.28
CA ASP A 449 35.48 49.78 -23.59
C ASP A 449 36.21 50.71 -24.57
N THR A 450 35.48 51.23 -25.55
CA THR A 450 35.94 52.33 -26.38
C THR A 450 35.92 53.59 -25.54
N THR A 451 36.99 53.77 -24.77
CA THR A 451 37.39 55.00 -24.08
C THR A 451 37.78 56.12 -25.06
N ASN A 452 36.96 56.30 -26.10
CA ASN A 452 36.97 57.43 -27.03
C ASN A 452 35.69 58.23 -26.78
N GLY A 453 35.85 59.45 -26.30
CA GLY A 453 34.76 60.18 -25.65
C GLY A 453 33.54 60.44 -26.53
N PHE A 454 32.36 60.16 -25.98
CA PHE A 454 31.06 60.62 -26.49
C PHE A 454 31.00 62.16 -26.46
N ARG A 455 31.51 62.83 -27.50
CA ARG A 455 31.04 64.17 -27.86
C ARG A 455 29.64 64.03 -28.41
N LEU A 456 28.64 64.59 -27.71
CA LEU A 456 27.34 64.82 -28.33
C LEU A 456 27.53 65.71 -29.56
N SER A 457 27.23 65.19 -30.74
CA SER A 457 27.10 66.03 -31.93
C SER A 457 25.78 66.80 -31.82
N THR A 458 25.86 68.04 -31.33
CA THR A 458 24.73 68.97 -31.32
C THR A 458 24.48 69.53 -32.71
N ASP A 459 24.03 68.68 -33.64
CA ASP A 459 23.67 69.08 -35.01
C ASP A 459 22.14 69.16 -35.16
N SER A 460 21.65 70.39 -35.30
CA SER A 460 20.24 70.74 -35.12
C SER A 460 19.42 70.58 -36.39
N ARG A 461 18.88 69.38 -36.64
CA ARG A 461 17.85 69.20 -37.67
C ARG A 461 16.51 69.82 -37.22
N LYS A 462 16.18 70.93 -37.86
CA LYS A 462 15.01 71.79 -37.61
C LYS A 462 13.69 71.02 -37.65
N LEU A 463 13.09 70.78 -36.47
CA LEU A 463 11.68 70.39 -36.36
C LEU A 463 10.81 71.64 -36.61
N ASN A 464 9.86 71.52 -37.54
CA ASN A 464 9.00 72.61 -37.97
C ASN A 464 7.89 72.88 -36.92
N PRO A 465 7.85 74.06 -36.26
CA PRO A 465 6.95 74.31 -35.12
C PRO A 465 5.45 74.25 -35.47
N ILE A 466 5.10 74.33 -36.76
CA ILE A 466 3.70 74.22 -37.23
C ILE A 466 3.09 72.86 -36.87
N ALA A 467 3.89 71.78 -36.83
CA ALA A 467 3.38 70.42 -36.61
C ALA A 467 2.77 70.19 -35.22
N LEU A 468 3.27 70.87 -34.17
CA LEU A 468 2.79 70.68 -32.79
C LEU A 468 1.41 71.30 -32.52
N LEU A 469 0.99 72.28 -33.32
CA LEU A 469 -0.31 72.97 -33.14
C LEU A 469 -1.46 72.26 -33.86
N VAL A 470 -1.17 71.44 -34.88
CA VAL A 470 -2.21 70.77 -35.70
C VAL A 470 -2.77 69.53 -35.01
N LEU A 471 -1.93 68.76 -34.31
CA LEU A 471 -2.32 67.52 -33.63
C LEU A 471 -3.55 67.63 -32.70
N PRO A 472 -3.62 68.57 -31.73
CA PRO A 472 -4.80 68.69 -30.87
C PRO A 472 -6.06 69.11 -31.64
N GLY A 473 -5.94 69.92 -32.69
CA GLY A 473 -7.06 70.33 -33.54
C GLY A 473 -7.66 69.17 -34.35
N VAL A 474 -6.81 68.30 -34.89
CA VAL A 474 -7.26 67.10 -35.63
C VAL A 474 -7.96 66.11 -34.70
N VAL A 475 -7.44 65.88 -33.48
CA VAL A 475 -8.10 65.01 -32.49
C VAL A 475 -9.48 65.56 -32.10
N LEU A 476 -9.61 66.87 -31.88
CA LEU A 476 -10.90 67.49 -31.56
C LEU A 476 -11.92 67.36 -32.71
N LEU A 477 -11.48 67.52 -33.96
CA LEU A 477 -12.32 67.33 -35.15
C LEU A 477 -12.79 65.89 -35.32
N VAL A 478 -11.92 64.90 -35.09
CA VAL A 478 -12.29 63.48 -35.12
C VAL A 478 -13.32 63.15 -34.03
N LEU A 479 -13.11 63.63 -32.80
CA LEU A 479 -14.08 63.44 -31.71
C LEU A 479 -15.45 64.07 -32.03
N LEU A 480 -15.47 65.30 -32.56
CA LEU A 480 -16.71 65.96 -33.00
C LEU A 480 -17.41 65.18 -34.12
N ALA A 481 -16.66 64.67 -35.11
CA ALA A 481 -17.21 63.82 -36.17
C ALA A 481 -17.83 62.53 -35.62
N CYS A 482 -17.16 61.85 -34.68
CA CYS A 482 -17.69 60.68 -33.99
C CYS A 482 -18.96 60.99 -33.18
N CYS A 483 -19.02 62.12 -32.47
CA CYS A 483 -20.21 62.55 -31.75
C CYS A 483 -21.40 62.83 -32.69
N ILE A 484 -21.17 63.51 -33.83
CA ILE A 484 -22.20 63.76 -34.85
C ILE A 484 -22.69 62.45 -35.49
N TYR A 485 -21.80 61.50 -35.74
CA TYR A 485 -22.15 60.18 -36.28
C TYR A 485 -22.98 59.36 -35.29
N ALA A 486 -22.58 59.32 -34.01
CA ALA A 486 -23.33 58.66 -32.94
C ALA A 486 -24.72 59.29 -32.71
N ALA A 487 -24.84 60.61 -32.82
CA ALA A 487 -26.13 61.30 -32.75
C ALA A 487 -27.05 60.91 -33.93
N ARG A 488 -26.53 60.88 -35.16
CA ARG A 488 -27.31 60.44 -36.34
C ARG A 488 -27.81 59.00 -36.23
N LEU A 489 -26.98 58.08 -35.72
CA LEU A 489 -27.39 56.68 -35.49
C LEU A 489 -28.57 56.57 -34.51
N ARG A 490 -28.57 57.35 -33.41
CA ARG A 490 -29.67 57.33 -32.42
C ARG A 490 -30.98 57.90 -32.96
N CYS A 491 -30.94 58.84 -33.91
CA CYS A 491 -32.14 59.40 -34.53
C CYS A 491 -32.85 58.48 -35.53
N ILE A 492 -32.15 57.48 -36.10
CA ILE A 492 -32.72 56.60 -37.13
C ILE A 492 -33.51 55.42 -36.53
N HIS A 493 -33.18 54.98 -35.31
CA HIS A 493 -33.70 53.72 -34.77
C HIS A 493 -34.97 53.82 -33.91
N ASN A 494 -35.66 54.98 -33.85
CA ASN A 494 -36.82 55.20 -32.98
C ASN A 494 -38.14 55.49 -33.73
N LYS A 495 -38.44 54.70 -34.77
CA LYS A 495 -39.76 54.64 -35.43
C LYS A 495 -40.07 53.24 -35.98
N HIS A 496 -40.72 52.39 -35.16
CA HIS A 496 -41.81 51.44 -35.50
C HIS A 496 -41.87 50.24 -34.54
N LYS A 497 -42.91 50.17 -33.70
CA LYS A 497 -43.88 49.05 -33.63
C LYS A 497 -44.87 49.20 -32.45
N PRO A 498 -46.18 49.26 -32.71
CA PRO A 498 -47.23 49.02 -31.71
C PRO A 498 -48.02 47.73 -31.97
N GLY A 499 -48.54 47.12 -30.89
CA GLY A 499 -49.84 46.41 -30.92
C GLY A 499 -49.88 44.87 -31.05
N SER A 500 -50.95 44.31 -30.47
CA SER A 500 -51.42 42.90 -30.43
C SER A 500 -50.52 41.89 -29.69
N LEU A 501 -50.94 41.12 -28.67
CA LEU A 501 -52.19 40.40 -28.34
C LEU A 501 -52.52 39.18 -29.22
N ILE A 502 -52.56 37.99 -28.59
CA ILE A 502 -53.69 37.03 -28.51
C ILE A 502 -53.33 35.94 -27.46
N ASN A 503 -54.32 35.22 -26.91
CA ASN A 503 -54.23 34.33 -25.74
C ASN A 503 -54.12 32.82 -26.09
N THR A 504 -54.09 31.94 -25.06
CA THR A 504 -54.51 30.49 -25.06
C THR A 504 -53.67 29.51 -25.92
N GLU A 505 -53.56 28.18 -25.71
CA GLU A 505 -53.64 27.21 -24.57
C GLU A 505 -53.13 25.81 -25.09
N VAL A 506 -52.94 24.67 -24.39
CA VAL A 506 -53.18 24.18 -23.00
C VAL A 506 -52.14 23.07 -22.61
N SER A 507 -52.18 22.62 -21.35
CA SER A 507 -51.56 21.45 -20.65
C SER A 507 -50.63 20.42 -21.35
N GLY A 508 -49.41 20.28 -20.79
CA GLY A 508 -48.87 19.05 -20.14
C GLY A 508 -48.55 17.79 -20.99
N PRO A 509 -48.18 16.65 -20.35
CA PRO A 509 -47.85 16.42 -18.93
C PRO A 509 -46.37 15.98 -18.69
N SER A 510 -46.05 15.49 -17.49
CA SER A 510 -44.73 14.97 -17.07
C SER A 510 -44.73 13.44 -16.86
N LEU A 511 -43.70 12.92 -16.16
CA LEU A 511 -43.31 11.52 -15.90
C LEU A 511 -42.39 10.92 -17.00
N VAL A 512 -41.32 10.18 -16.66
CA VAL A 512 -40.79 9.76 -15.34
C VAL A 512 -39.45 10.43 -15.07
#